data_AF-A0A257JS64-F1
#
_entry.id   AF-A0A257JS64-F1
#
_cell.length_a   1.000
_cell.length_b   1.000
_cell.length_c   1.000
_cell.angle_alpha   90.00
_cell.angle_beta   90.00
_cell.angle_gamma   90.00
#
_symmetry.space_group_name_H-M   'P 1'
#
loop_
_entity.id
_entity.type
_entity.pdbx_description
1 polymer ?
#
loop_
_entity_poly.entity_id
_entity_poly.type
_entity_poly.pdbx_seq_one_letter_code
_entity_poly.pdbx_strand_id
1 'polypeptide(L)' 'MRLDLIPVDSLTRIAWALADAHGDEALGVADRTIRELESEGSPVVADAWRGLRSVLEDVLGGRLGRDTPTIH' A
#
# COMPACT_ATOMS: atom_id res chain seq x y z
N MET A 1 -17.43 10.51 3.45
CA MET A 1 -16.88 9.15 3.55
C MET A 1 -15.62 9.26 4.39
N ARG A 2 -15.63 8.79 5.64
CA ARG A 2 -14.51 8.92 6.59
C ARG A 2 -13.50 7.79 6.31
N LEU A 3 -12.26 8.14 5.97
CA LEU A 3 -11.14 7.22 5.79
C LEU A 3 -10.53 6.76 7.13
N ASP A 4 -11.28 6.81 8.23
CA ASP A 4 -10.76 6.68 9.60
C ASP A 4 -10.43 5.24 10.03
N LEU A 5 -10.75 4.19 9.26
CA LEU A 5 -10.41 2.82 9.66
C LEU A 5 -10.19 1.93 8.44
N ILE A 6 -9.07 2.12 7.75
CA ILE A 6 -8.42 0.96 7.13
C ILE A 6 -7.50 0.39 8.21
N PRO A 7 -7.87 -0.73 8.88
CA PRO A 7 -6.96 -1.35 9.85
C PRO A 7 -5.62 -1.64 9.19
N VAL A 8 -4.53 -1.56 9.93
CA VAL A 8 -3.15 -1.78 9.41
C VAL A 8 -3.05 -3.13 8.68
N ASP A 9 -3.79 -4.14 9.14
CA ASP A 9 -3.91 -5.45 8.50
C ASP A 9 -4.50 -5.39 7.08
N SER A 10 -5.38 -4.42 6.82
CA SER A 10 -5.94 -4.18 5.48
C SER A 10 -4.93 -3.49 4.58
N LEU A 11 -4.14 -2.52 5.07
CA LEU A 11 -3.05 -1.92 4.29
C LEU A 11 -1.97 -2.95 3.97
N THR A 12 -1.63 -3.81 4.91
CA THR A 12 -0.65 -4.89 4.73
C THR A 12 -1.13 -5.90 3.69
N ARG A 13 -2.42 -6.28 3.72
CA ARG A 13 -3.01 -7.14 2.67
C ARG A 13 -3.00 -6.49 1.29
N ILE A 14 -3.32 -5.20 1.21
CA ILE A 14 -3.29 -4.46 -0.06
C ILE A 14 -1.84 -4.35 -0.58
N ALA A 15 -0.88 -4.09 0.30
CA ALA A 15 0.54 -4.03 -0.06
C ALA A 15 1.04 -5.39 -0.59
N TRP A 16 0.71 -6.49 0.08
CA TRP A 16 1.02 -7.84 -0.42
C TRP A 16 0.37 -8.13 -1.77
N ALA A 17 -0.90 -7.76 -1.98
CA ALA A 17 -1.56 -7.94 -3.27
C ALA A 17 -0.87 -7.12 -4.38
N LEU A 18 -0.43 -5.89 -4.08
CA LEU A 18 0.28 -5.04 -5.03
C LEU A 18 1.67 -5.60 -5.34
N ALA A 19 2.39 -6.09 -4.32
CA ALA A 19 3.69 -6.75 -4.47
C ALA A 19 3.56 -8.08 -5.24
N ASP A 20 2.51 -8.88 -5.01
CA ASP A 20 2.26 -10.11 -5.76
C ASP A 20 1.95 -9.82 -7.25
N ALA A 21 1.25 -8.71 -7.54
CA ALA A 21 0.86 -8.34 -8.90
C ALA A 21 1.97 -7.68 -9.71
N HIS A 22 2.79 -6.84 -9.07
CA HIS A 22 3.79 -5.99 -9.75
C HIS A 22 5.24 -6.28 -9.35
N GLY A 23 5.49 -7.13 -8.35
CA GLY A 23 6.84 -7.44 -7.87
C GLY A 23 7.61 -6.18 -7.47
N ASP A 24 8.85 -6.09 -7.96
CA ASP A 24 9.74 -4.95 -7.71
C ASP A 24 9.21 -3.63 -8.31
N GLU A 25 8.31 -3.68 -9.31
CA GLU A 25 7.71 -2.48 -9.91
C GLU A 25 6.63 -1.86 -9.02
N ALA A 26 6.15 -2.57 -8.00
CA ALA A 26 5.04 -2.12 -7.16
C ALA A 26 5.30 -0.75 -6.50
N LEU A 27 6.56 -0.47 -6.11
CA LEU A 27 6.95 0.84 -5.57
C LEU A 27 6.85 1.94 -6.64
N GLY A 28 7.30 1.66 -7.86
CA GLY A 28 7.20 2.59 -8.97
C GLY A 28 5.75 2.89 -9.38
N VAL A 29 4.88 1.89 -9.28
CA VAL A 29 3.44 2.07 -9.47
C VAL A 29 2.87 2.99 -8.38
N ALA A 30 3.19 2.75 -7.11
CA ALA A 30 2.73 3.60 -6.01
C ALA A 30 3.21 5.06 -6.16
N ASP A 31 4.49 5.27 -6.51
CA ASP A 31 5.06 6.60 -6.72
C ASP A 31 4.39 7.36 -7.88
N ARG A 32 4.10 6.66 -8.98
CA ARG A 32 3.40 7.25 -10.12
C ARG A 32 1.99 7.68 -9.73
N THR A 33 1.24 6.80 -9.09
CA THR A 33 -0.14 7.08 -8.65
C THR A 33 -0.19 8.24 -7.67
N ILE A 34 0.77 8.34 -6.73
CA ILE A 34 0.87 9.50 -5.81
C ILE A 34 1.02 10.81 -6.59
N ARG A 35 1.91 10.86 -7.58
CA ARG A 35 2.13 12.07 -8.41
C ARG A 35 0.91 12.43 -9.24
N GLU A 36 0.21 11.44 -9.79
CA GLU A 36 -1.03 11.64 -10.55
C GLU A 36 -2.12 12.24 -9.65
N LEU A 37 -2.33 11.67 -8.46
CA LEU A 37 -3.31 12.17 -7.49
C LEU A 37 -3.00 13.58 -6.97
N GLU A 38 -1.72 13.90 -6.78
CA GLU A 38 -1.28 15.26 -6.45
C GLU A 38 -1.60 16.24 -7.59
N SER A 39 -1.33 15.84 -8.83
CA SER A 39 -1.62 16.64 -10.02
C SER A 39 -3.13 16.84 -10.25
N GLU A 40 -3.95 15.87 -9.84
CA GLU A 40 -5.41 15.93 -9.91
C GLU A 40 -6.04 16.72 -8.76
N GLY A 41 -5.25 17.17 -7.78
CA GLY A 41 -5.75 17.90 -6.62
C GLY A 41 -6.46 17.03 -5.59
N SER A 42 -6.07 15.75 -5.49
CA SER A 42 -6.61 14.77 -4.53
C SER A 42 -5.62 14.42 -3.40
N PRO A 43 -5.21 15.39 -2.55
CA PRO A 43 -4.13 15.21 -1.58
C PRO A 43 -4.45 14.16 -0.51
N VAL A 44 -5.72 14.03 -0.11
CA VAL A 44 -6.15 13.04 0.89
C VAL A 44 -5.93 11.61 0.39
N VAL A 45 -6.18 11.38 -0.90
CA VAL A 45 -5.98 10.06 -1.52
C VAL A 45 -4.49 9.81 -1.73
N ALA A 46 -3.72 10.84 -2.12
CA ALA A 46 -2.27 10.75 -2.20
C ALA A 46 -1.63 10.38 -0.84
N ASP A 47 -2.12 10.95 0.26
CA ASP A 47 -1.67 10.60 1.62
C ASP A 47 -1.95 9.14 1.99
N ALA A 48 -3.14 8.62 1.63
CA ALA A 48 -3.45 7.21 1.82
C ALA A 48 -2.48 6.31 1.02
N TRP A 49 -2.14 6.70 -0.21
CA TRP A 49 -1.16 5.98 -1.03
C TRP A 49 0.27 6.09 -0.49
N ARG A 50 0.65 7.21 0.16
CA ARG A 50 1.94 7.30 0.86
C ARG A 50 2.02 6.33 2.02
N GLY A 51 0.93 6.19 2.79
CA GLY A 51 0.82 5.15 3.82
C GLY A 51 1.00 3.74 3.25
N LEU A 52 0.32 3.44 2.14
CA LEU A 52 0.46 2.16 1.45
C LEU A 52 1.87 1.91 0.92
N ARG A 53 2.52 2.92 0.32
CA ARG A 53 3.91 2.85 -0.16
C ARG A 53 4.88 2.49 0.97
N SER A 54 4.73 3.11 2.15
CA SER A 54 5.57 2.78 3.30
C SER A 54 5.45 1.31 3.70
N VAL A 55 4.21 0.78 3.74
CA VAL A 55 3.97 -0.64 4.05
C VAL A 55 4.53 -1.54 2.95
N LEU A 56 4.44 -1.12 1.68
CA LEU A 56 5.00 -1.84 0.54
C LEU A 56 6.53 -1.95 0.61
N GLU A 57 7.23 -0.89 1.04
CA GLU A 57 8.68 -0.92 1.28
C GLU A 57 9.05 -1.94 2.37
N ASP A 58 8.22 -2.06 3.40
CA ASP A 58 8.42 -3.05 4.47
C ASP A 58 8.13 -4.48 4.01
N VAL A 59 7.11 -4.70 3.17
CA VAL A 59 6.80 -6.00 2.56
C VAL A 59 7.92 -6.45 1.63
N LEU A 60 8.32 -5.62 0.67
CA LEU A 60 9.38 -5.94 -0.30
C LEU A 60 10.75 -6.06 0.38
N GLY A 61 10.98 -5.29 1.45
CA GLY A 61 12.17 -5.39 2.27
C GLY A 61 12.19 -6.59 3.23
N GLY A 62 11.14 -7.43 3.25
CA GLY A 62 11.03 -8.60 4.13
C GLY A 62 10.91 -8.26 5.62
N ARG A 63 10.57 -7.00 5.95
CA ARG A 63 10.38 -6.52 7.33
C ARG A 63 9.00 -6.87 7.88
N LEU A 64 8.02 -7.08 6.99
CA LEU A 64 6.68 -7.57 7.35
C LEU A 64 6.54 -9.03 6.97
N GLY A 65 6.18 -9.86 7.97
CA GLY A 65 5.77 -11.23 7.72
C GLY A 65 4.48 -11.25 6.91
N ARG A 66 4.37 -12.21 5.99
CA ARG A 66 3.08 -12.54 5.38
C ARG A 66 2.28 -13.23 6.47
N ASP A 67 1.32 -12.53 7.07
CA ASP A 67 0.32 -13.18 7.92
C ASP A 67 -0.47 -14.14 7.02
N THR A 68 0.00 -15.38 6.94
CA THR A 68 -0.80 -16.49 6.48
C THR A 68 -1.94 -16.60 7.47
N PRO A 69 -3.20 -16.40 7.06
CA PRO A 69 -4.32 -16.67 7.95
C PRO A 69 -4.16 -18.13 8.39
N THR A 70 -3.84 -18.34 9.66
CA THR A 70 -3.90 -19.67 10.26
C THR A 70 -5.38 -20.02 10.25
N ILE A 71 -5.80 -20.80 9.26
CA ILE A 71 -7.13 -21.37 9.23
C ILE A 71 -7.16 -22.39 10.37
N HIS A 72 -7.79 -22.01 11.48
CA HIS A 72 -8.15 -22.92 12.56
C HIS A 72 -9.38 -23.73 12.18
#